data_AF-A0A5C4XVH5-F1
#
_entry.id   AF-A0A5C4XVH5-F1
#
_cell.length_a   1.000
_cell.length_b   1.000
_cell.length_c   1.000
_cell.angle_alpha   90.00
_cell.angle_beta   90.00
_cell.angle_gamma   90.00
#
_symmetry.space_group_name_H-M   'P 1'
#
loop_
_entity.id
_entity.type
_entity.pdbx_description
1 polymer ?
#
loop_
_entity_poly.entity_id
_entity_poly.type
_entity_poly.pdbx_seq_one_letter_code
_entity_poly.pdbx_strand_id
1 'polypeptide(L)'
;MPLRAAAGVVAAGAVVLTATGGTLVGPAKQEAATSAQEDLTAQRVAQVWRSAGSSGAAGAEQQAAAAPPEAAALQAELVSERGSAASRSEDRLSADQPSAPPGQPADQPGDQPGDQPAGAPADPADPVARAQQQVQELLSQADADAADASLAAAASQRSAAQARDAVAAAQAQRAAERAAAELAAAQADPRSVARPLAAERGWGAEQFSCLDRLWTKESGWKWSADNPTSSAYGIPQALPGAKMASHGEGWESDPRVQIAWGLDYIASSYGAPCRAWAHSQAVNWY
;
A
#
# COMPACT_ATOMS: atom_id res chain seq x y z
N MET A 1 -25.93 57.11 -20.43
CA MET A 1 -27.40 57.29 -20.45
C MET A 1 -28.00 56.17 -21.30
N PRO A 2 -29.11 55.48 -20.91
CA PRO A 2 -29.62 55.24 -19.57
C PRO A 2 -29.91 53.73 -19.27
N LEU A 3 -30.18 53.47 -17.98
CA LEU A 3 -30.67 52.25 -17.34
C LEU A 3 -32.01 51.73 -17.89
N ARG A 4 -32.29 50.44 -17.65
CA ARG A 4 -33.58 50.02 -17.06
C ARG A 4 -33.50 48.65 -16.38
N ALA A 5 -33.77 48.67 -15.08
CA ALA A 5 -34.16 47.52 -14.26
C ALA A 5 -35.67 47.24 -14.44
N ALA A 6 -36.08 45.99 -14.27
CA ALA A 6 -37.43 45.64 -13.86
C ALA A 6 -37.41 44.35 -13.01
N ALA A 7 -38.05 44.44 -11.86
CA ALA A 7 -38.14 43.45 -10.81
C ALA A 7 -39.38 42.56 -10.94
N GLY A 8 -39.33 41.40 -10.29
CA GLY A 8 -40.47 40.75 -9.63
C GLY A 8 -41.29 39.75 -10.46
N VAL A 9 -41.41 38.50 -9.99
CA VAL A 9 -42.54 38.04 -9.16
C VAL A 9 -42.35 36.56 -8.82
N VAL A 10 -42.54 36.26 -7.53
CA VAL A 10 -42.61 34.93 -6.92
C VAL A 10 -43.89 34.23 -7.38
N ALA A 11 -43.78 33.00 -7.87
CA ALA A 11 -44.91 32.07 -7.98
C ALA A 11 -44.48 30.71 -7.46
N ALA A 12 -44.87 30.42 -6.22
CA ALA A 12 -44.82 29.08 -5.63
C ALA A 12 -45.86 28.20 -6.35
N GLY A 13 -45.39 27.38 -7.28
CA GLY A 13 -46.18 26.29 -7.86
C GLY A 13 -45.91 25.01 -7.07
N ALA A 14 -46.82 24.65 -6.18
CA ALA A 14 -46.84 23.35 -5.54
C ALA A 14 -47.11 22.27 -6.59
N VAL A 15 -46.10 21.46 -6.90
CA VAL A 15 -46.28 20.20 -7.63
C VAL A 15 -46.39 19.09 -6.61
N VAL A 16 -47.62 18.65 -6.36
CA VAL A 16 -47.91 17.36 -5.73
C VAL A 16 -47.59 16.29 -6.76
N LEU A 17 -46.42 15.66 -6.64
CA LEU A 17 -46.13 14.40 -7.33
C LEU A 17 -46.39 13.26 -6.35
N THR A 18 -47.47 12.54 -6.59
CA THR A 18 -47.78 11.26 -5.96
C THR A 18 -46.67 10.26 -6.23
N ALA A 19 -46.14 9.66 -5.17
CA ALA A 19 -45.13 8.63 -5.21
C ALA A 19 -45.65 7.37 -5.93
N THR A 20 -45.02 7.03 -7.05
CA THR A 20 -44.90 5.65 -7.53
C THR A 20 -43.42 5.38 -7.77
N GLY A 21 -42.92 4.34 -7.09
CA GLY A 21 -41.50 4.07 -6.88
C GLY A 21 -40.68 3.97 -8.16
N GLY A 22 -39.70 4.86 -8.27
CA GLY A 22 -38.51 4.68 -9.08
C GLY A 22 -37.31 5.03 -8.22
N THR A 23 -36.50 4.04 -7.85
CA THR A 23 -35.20 4.27 -7.21
C THR A 23 -34.33 5.08 -8.15
N LEU A 24 -34.13 6.35 -7.83
CA LEU A 24 -33.06 7.17 -8.39
C LEU A 24 -31.74 6.57 -7.91
N VAL A 25 -31.05 5.86 -8.80
CA VAL A 25 -29.66 5.47 -8.60
C VAL A 25 -28.84 6.75 -8.70
N GLY A 26 -28.26 7.19 -7.57
CA GLY A 26 -27.38 8.36 -7.53
C GLY A 26 -26.07 8.11 -8.30
N PRO A 27 -25.39 9.19 -8.73
CA PRO A 27 -24.19 9.12 -9.59
C PRO A 27 -23.05 8.26 -9.00
N ALA A 28 -22.91 8.25 -7.67
CA ALA A 28 -21.89 7.48 -6.97
C ALA A 28 -22.02 5.94 -7.15
N LYS A 29 -23.23 5.44 -7.42
CA LYS A 29 -23.45 3.99 -7.62
C LYS A 29 -23.05 3.53 -9.02
N GLN A 30 -23.09 4.44 -10.00
CA GLN A 30 -22.60 4.19 -11.36
C GLN A 30 -21.07 4.27 -11.42
N GLU A 31 -20.44 5.19 -10.69
CA GLU A 31 -18.98 5.28 -10.60
C GLU A 31 -18.39 4.03 -9.91
N ALA A 32 -19.00 3.54 -8.82
CA ALA A 32 -18.56 2.33 -8.13
C ALA A 32 -18.76 1.03 -8.96
N ALA A 33 -19.80 0.97 -9.80
CA ALA A 33 -20.02 -0.16 -10.69
C ALA A 33 -19.03 -0.17 -11.88
N THR A 34 -18.66 1.02 -12.36
CA THR A 34 -17.70 1.20 -13.45
C THR A 34 -16.29 0.86 -12.96
N SER A 35 -15.88 1.37 -11.80
CA SER A 35 -14.58 1.05 -11.19
C SER A 35 -14.45 -0.43 -10.84
N ALA A 36 -15.53 -1.10 -10.41
CA ALA A 36 -15.53 -2.53 -10.19
C ALA A 36 -15.38 -3.35 -11.49
N GLN A 37 -15.92 -2.88 -12.63
CA GLN A 37 -15.76 -3.53 -13.94
C GLN A 37 -14.38 -3.27 -14.56
N GLU A 38 -13.81 -2.09 -14.35
CA GLU A 38 -12.44 -1.74 -14.74
C GLU A 38 -11.42 -2.57 -13.95
N ASP A 39 -11.64 -2.71 -12.65
CA ASP A 39 -10.84 -3.57 -11.76
C ASP A 39 -10.97 -5.04 -12.16
N LEU A 40 -12.16 -5.53 -12.54
CA LEU A 40 -12.33 -6.91 -13.03
C LEU A 40 -11.63 -7.20 -14.36
N THR A 41 -11.56 -6.23 -15.27
CA THR A 41 -10.87 -6.40 -16.56
C THR A 41 -9.36 -6.36 -16.36
N ALA A 42 -8.87 -5.41 -15.56
CA ALA A 42 -7.47 -5.34 -15.15
C ALA A 42 -7.04 -6.59 -14.37
N GLN A 43 -7.89 -7.09 -13.46
CA GLN A 43 -7.66 -8.33 -12.71
C GLN A 43 -7.68 -9.57 -13.60
N ARG A 44 -8.57 -9.65 -14.60
CA ARG A 44 -8.59 -10.76 -15.57
C ARG A 44 -7.36 -10.76 -16.44
N VAL A 45 -6.98 -9.61 -17.00
CA VAL A 45 -5.73 -9.46 -17.75
C VAL A 45 -4.54 -9.83 -16.87
N ALA A 46 -4.46 -9.29 -15.65
CA ALA A 46 -3.39 -9.62 -14.70
C ALA A 46 -3.38 -11.10 -14.27
N GLN A 47 -4.55 -11.75 -14.14
CA GLN A 47 -4.66 -13.17 -13.82
C GLN A 47 -4.15 -14.04 -14.97
N VAL A 48 -4.48 -13.69 -16.21
CA VAL A 48 -3.97 -14.35 -17.41
C VAL A 48 -2.46 -14.24 -17.45
N TRP A 49 -1.90 -13.06 -17.19
CA TRP A 49 -0.45 -12.86 -17.09
C TRP A 49 0.22 -13.68 -15.98
N ARG A 50 -0.37 -13.71 -14.77
CA ARG A 50 0.13 -14.56 -13.67
C ARG A 50 0.12 -16.05 -14.05
N SER A 51 -0.93 -16.50 -14.74
CA SER A 51 -1.05 -17.90 -15.17
C SER A 51 -0.10 -18.27 -16.32
N ALA A 52 0.11 -17.38 -17.29
CA ALA A 52 1.02 -17.58 -18.41
C ALA A 52 2.51 -17.53 -17.98
N GLY A 53 2.86 -16.70 -17.00
CA GLY A 53 4.22 -16.63 -16.43
C GLY A 53 4.60 -17.83 -15.55
N SER A 54 3.63 -18.60 -15.05
CA SER A 54 3.89 -19.75 -14.18
C SER A 54 4.47 -20.98 -14.91
N SER A 55 4.36 -21.04 -16.23
CA SER A 55 4.89 -22.16 -17.03
C SER A 55 6.39 -22.04 -17.35
N GLY A 56 7.03 -20.93 -16.99
CA GLY A 56 8.47 -20.69 -17.18
C GLY A 56 9.27 -20.46 -15.89
N ALA A 57 8.62 -20.47 -14.72
CA ALA A 57 9.23 -20.06 -13.45
C ALA A 57 9.55 -21.21 -12.47
N ALA A 58 9.54 -22.47 -12.93
CA ALA A 58 9.92 -23.62 -12.09
C ALA A 58 11.41 -23.69 -11.70
N GLY A 59 12.19 -22.63 -11.95
CA GLY A 59 13.62 -22.53 -11.61
C GLY A 59 14.02 -21.34 -10.76
N ALA A 60 13.09 -20.48 -10.31
CA ALA A 60 13.41 -19.25 -9.57
C ALA A 60 13.02 -19.28 -8.08
N GLU A 61 12.62 -20.43 -7.55
CA GLU A 61 12.12 -20.55 -6.17
C GLU A 61 13.25 -20.71 -5.12
N GLN A 62 14.51 -20.62 -5.54
CA GLN A 62 15.68 -20.76 -4.67
C GLN A 62 16.45 -19.45 -4.47
N GLN A 63 15.72 -18.35 -4.26
CA GLN A 63 16.24 -17.15 -3.62
C GLN A 63 15.28 -16.69 -2.54
N ALA A 64 15.25 -17.51 -1.49
CA ALA A 64 14.61 -17.24 -0.23
C ALA A 64 15.28 -16.05 0.47
N ALA A 65 14.44 -15.08 0.86
CA ALA A 65 14.51 -14.37 2.13
C ALA A 65 15.90 -13.93 2.63
N ALA A 66 16.51 -12.93 1.98
CA ALA A 66 17.40 -12.01 2.68
C ALA A 66 16.60 -10.74 3.01
N ALA A 67 16.44 -10.45 4.30
CA ALA A 67 16.05 -9.12 4.75
C ALA A 67 17.04 -8.10 4.14
N PRO A 68 16.59 -6.87 3.79
CA PRO A 68 17.52 -5.85 3.31
C PRO A 68 18.64 -5.67 4.36
N PRO A 69 19.92 -5.55 3.94
CA PRO A 69 21.06 -5.51 4.86
C PRO A 69 20.95 -4.35 5.87
N GLU A 70 20.24 -3.28 5.51
CA GLU A 70 19.97 -2.15 6.42
C GLU A 70 19.03 -2.50 7.58
N ALA A 71 18.06 -3.40 7.38
CA ALA A 71 17.19 -3.85 8.46
C ALA A 71 17.92 -4.80 9.42
N ALA A 72 18.87 -5.60 8.92
CA ALA A 72 19.73 -6.45 9.75
C ALA A 72 20.77 -5.62 10.53
N ALA A 73 21.32 -4.56 9.93
CA ALA A 73 22.23 -3.64 10.59
C ALA A 73 21.53 -2.88 11.74
N LEU A 74 20.31 -2.39 11.52
CA LEU A 74 19.50 -1.75 12.55
C LEU A 74 19.13 -2.70 13.69
N GLN A 75 18.90 -3.98 13.41
CA GLN A 75 18.65 -5.00 14.44
C GLN A 75 19.91 -5.32 15.26
N ALA A 76 21.08 -5.38 14.63
CA ALA A 76 22.35 -5.63 15.31
C ALA A 76 22.72 -4.49 16.27
N GLU A 77 22.52 -3.24 15.85
CA GLU A 77 22.80 -2.05 16.68
C GLU A 77 21.88 -1.99 17.91
N LEU A 78 20.59 -2.31 17.75
CA LEU A 78 19.61 -2.33 18.85
C LEU A 78 19.86 -3.45 19.88
N VAL A 79 20.35 -4.62 19.44
CA VAL A 79 20.74 -5.72 20.34
C VAL A 79 21.98 -5.35 21.15
N SER A 80 22.92 -4.62 20.54
CA SER A 80 24.13 -4.13 21.21
C SER A 80 23.82 -3.06 22.27
N GLU A 81 22.83 -2.19 22.03
CA GLU A 81 22.38 -1.20 23.02
C GLU A 81 21.62 -1.84 24.19
N ARG A 82 20.80 -2.87 23.94
CA ARG A 82 20.14 -3.65 25.01
C ARG A 82 21.14 -4.42 25.87
N GLY A 83 22.17 -5.02 25.27
CA GLY A 83 23.25 -5.67 26.03
C GLY A 83 23.96 -4.69 26.97
N SER A 84 24.24 -3.48 26.48
CA SER A 84 24.93 -2.43 27.26
C SER A 84 24.05 -1.81 28.37
N ALA A 85 22.71 -1.87 28.24
CA ALA A 85 21.79 -1.46 29.29
C ALA A 85 21.65 -2.53 30.39
N ALA A 86 21.59 -3.82 30.02
CA ALA A 86 21.52 -4.93 30.96
C ALA A 86 22.80 -5.06 31.83
N SER A 87 23.98 -4.85 31.25
CA SER A 87 25.25 -4.87 32.02
C SER A 87 25.31 -3.75 33.06
N ARG A 88 24.70 -2.58 32.79
CA ARG A 88 24.66 -1.45 33.74
C ARG A 88 23.73 -1.70 34.93
N SER A 89 22.69 -2.51 34.77
CA SER A 89 21.83 -2.91 35.89
C SER A 89 22.48 -4.01 36.76
N GLU A 90 23.24 -4.93 36.16
CA GLU A 90 23.96 -5.99 36.90
C GLU A 90 25.14 -5.44 37.71
N ASP A 91 25.87 -4.45 37.19
CA ASP A 91 26.96 -3.78 37.93
C ASP A 91 26.44 -3.01 39.16
N ARG A 92 25.22 -2.45 39.09
CA ARG A 92 24.59 -1.72 40.20
C ARG A 92 24.03 -2.64 41.28
N LEU A 93 23.48 -3.79 40.90
CA LEU A 93 23.03 -4.82 41.84
C LEU A 93 24.20 -5.43 42.63
N SER A 94 25.39 -5.49 42.05
CA SER A 94 26.60 -5.98 42.75
C SER A 94 27.22 -4.97 43.71
N ALA A 95 26.92 -3.67 43.57
CA ALA A 95 27.44 -2.62 44.44
C ALA A 95 26.66 -2.47 45.76
N ASP A 96 25.46 -3.08 45.87
CA ASP A 96 24.52 -2.91 46.99
C ASP A 96 24.51 -4.10 47.98
N GLN A 97 25.62 -4.85 48.11
CA GLN A 97 25.78 -5.80 49.24
C GLN A 97 26.45 -5.11 50.43
N PRO A 98 25.71 -4.68 51.47
CA PRO A 98 26.34 -4.17 52.68
C PRO A 98 27.02 -5.33 53.42
N SER A 99 28.35 -5.25 53.56
CA SER A 99 29.12 -6.09 54.47
C SER A 99 28.72 -5.76 55.91
N ALA A 100 28.09 -6.71 56.61
CA ALA A 100 27.75 -6.57 58.02
C ALA A 100 29.01 -6.50 58.90
N PRO A 101 29.15 -5.53 59.82
CA PRO A 101 30.24 -5.53 60.80
C PRO A 101 29.92 -6.50 61.97
N PRO A 102 30.93 -7.14 62.60
CA PRO A 102 30.69 -7.96 63.78
C PRO A 102 30.42 -7.08 64.99
N GLY A 103 29.37 -7.42 65.74
CA GLY A 103 28.92 -6.66 66.90
C GLY A 103 29.83 -6.76 68.12
N GLN A 104 29.79 -5.74 68.97
CA GLN A 104 30.09 -5.82 70.40
C GLN A 104 29.16 -4.88 71.20
N PRO A 105 28.94 -5.17 72.50
CA PRO A 105 27.74 -4.76 73.24
C PRO A 105 27.99 -3.59 74.20
N ALA A 106 26.93 -2.85 74.55
CA ALA A 106 26.88 -2.11 75.82
C ALA A 106 25.44 -1.89 76.30
N ASP A 107 25.31 -1.96 77.62
CA ASP A 107 24.13 -2.06 78.47
C ASP A 107 23.11 -0.91 78.44
N GLN A 108 21.83 -1.31 78.42
CA GLN A 108 20.66 -1.01 79.27
C GLN A 108 20.61 0.19 80.29
N PRO A 109 19.39 0.58 80.76
CA PRO A 109 18.82 1.93 80.61
C PRO A 109 18.69 2.72 81.93
N GLY A 110 18.38 4.01 81.85
CA GLY A 110 18.06 4.86 83.01
C GLY A 110 17.09 6.00 82.71
N ASP A 111 16.03 6.06 83.52
CA ASP A 111 14.86 6.96 83.54
C ASP A 111 15.08 8.48 83.41
N GLN A 112 14.16 9.19 82.72
CA GLN A 112 13.10 10.02 83.35
C GLN A 112 12.28 10.83 82.31
N PRO A 113 11.00 11.18 82.61
CA PRO A 113 10.11 11.91 81.71
C PRO A 113 10.15 13.43 81.95
N GLY A 114 10.36 14.21 80.89
CA GLY A 114 10.30 15.67 80.95
C GLY A 114 10.35 16.33 79.57
N ASP A 115 9.35 17.18 79.34
CA ASP A 115 9.27 18.28 78.36
C ASP A 115 9.14 17.99 76.85
N GLN A 116 8.11 18.61 76.24
CA GLN A 116 7.93 18.72 74.80
C GLN A 116 9.11 19.47 74.14
N PRO A 117 9.43 19.19 72.86
CA PRO A 117 9.96 20.25 72.02
C PRO A 117 9.21 20.43 70.69
N ALA A 118 9.08 21.71 70.34
CA ALA A 118 8.96 22.19 68.97
C ALA A 118 10.02 21.53 68.06
N GLY A 119 9.69 21.39 66.78
CA GLY A 119 10.48 20.69 65.74
C GLY A 119 11.99 20.79 65.92
N ALA A 120 12.58 19.74 66.48
CA ALA A 120 14.01 19.50 66.43
C ALA A 120 14.38 19.07 65.00
N PRO A 121 15.56 19.46 64.45
CA PRO A 121 16.09 18.80 63.27
C PRO A 121 16.17 17.30 63.60
N ALA A 122 15.60 16.45 62.74
CA ALA A 122 15.59 15.01 62.95
C ALA A 122 17.01 14.54 63.30
N ASP A 123 17.16 13.88 64.44
CA ASP A 123 18.44 13.32 64.85
C ASP A 123 18.84 12.27 63.80
N PRO A 124 19.99 12.40 63.10
CA PRO A 124 20.46 11.38 62.15
C PRO A 124 20.71 10.02 62.83
N ALA A 125 20.65 9.95 64.16
CA ALA A 125 20.68 8.73 64.95
C ALA A 125 19.31 8.01 65.09
N ASP A 126 18.17 8.67 64.82
CA ASP A 126 16.83 8.08 65.00
C ASP A 126 16.57 6.94 63.99
N PRO A 127 16.36 5.69 64.44
CA PRO A 127 16.08 4.56 63.55
C PRO A 127 14.82 4.75 62.70
N VAL A 128 13.80 5.48 63.19
CA VAL A 128 12.56 5.73 62.44
C VAL A 128 12.82 6.73 61.31
N ALA A 129 13.56 7.81 61.57
CA ALA A 129 13.94 8.79 60.56
C ALA A 129 14.80 8.15 59.44
N ARG A 130 15.74 7.26 59.79
CA ARG A 130 16.51 6.51 58.78
C ARG A 130 15.65 5.55 57.96
N ALA A 131 14.72 4.83 58.60
CA ALA A 131 13.80 3.94 57.90
C ALA A 131 12.90 4.71 56.90
N GLN A 132 12.42 5.89 57.30
CA GLN A 132 11.63 6.76 56.42
C GLN A 132 12.44 7.25 55.21
N GLN A 133 13.72 7.64 55.41
CA GLN A 133 14.61 8.03 54.32
C GLN A 133 14.89 6.87 53.34
N GLN A 134 15.12 5.66 53.86
CA GLN A 134 15.33 4.47 53.03
C GLN A 134 14.11 4.13 52.18
N VAL A 135 12.90 4.21 52.75
CA VAL A 135 11.66 4.00 51.99
C VAL A 135 11.50 5.05 50.89
N GLN A 136 11.81 6.32 51.17
CA GLN A 136 11.72 7.38 50.18
C GLN A 136 12.71 7.19 49.01
N GLU A 137 13.94 6.75 49.30
CA GLU A 137 14.95 6.42 48.29
C GLU A 137 14.49 5.26 47.41
N LEU A 138 14.02 4.15 48.00
CA LEU A 138 13.51 2.98 47.27
C LEU A 138 12.34 3.33 46.35
N LEU A 139 11.43 4.21 46.80
CA LEU A 139 10.33 4.70 45.96
C LEU A 139 10.84 5.52 44.77
N SER A 140 11.81 6.41 44.98
CA SER A 140 12.40 7.21 43.89
C SER A 140 13.16 6.37 42.86
N GLN A 141 13.82 5.31 43.31
CA GLN A 141 14.48 4.33 42.42
C GLN A 141 13.45 3.57 41.59
N ALA A 142 12.37 3.10 42.21
CA ALA A 142 11.29 2.42 41.50
C ALA A 142 10.62 3.30 40.43
N ASP A 143 10.43 4.60 40.71
CA ASP A 143 9.91 5.57 39.74
C ASP A 143 10.88 5.78 38.56
N ALA A 144 12.19 5.85 38.83
CA ALA A 144 13.21 5.97 37.79
C ALA A 144 13.24 4.73 36.88
N ASP A 145 13.20 3.53 37.46
CA ASP A 145 13.16 2.26 36.72
C ASP A 145 11.90 2.15 35.86
N ALA A 146 10.74 2.59 36.38
CA ALA A 146 9.50 2.63 35.63
C ALA A 146 9.56 3.61 34.44
N ALA A 147 10.19 4.77 34.62
CA ALA A 147 10.40 5.75 33.55
C ALA A 147 11.31 5.19 32.44
N ASP A 148 12.43 4.55 32.82
CA ASP A 148 13.35 3.92 31.88
C ASP A 148 12.69 2.78 31.10
N ALA A 149 11.90 1.93 31.78
CA ALA A 149 11.12 0.87 31.15
C ALA A 149 10.09 1.41 30.14
N SER A 150 9.41 2.52 30.49
CA SER A 150 8.46 3.19 29.59
C SER A 150 9.14 3.76 28.34
N LEU A 151 10.30 4.41 28.50
CA LEU A 151 11.09 4.92 27.38
C LEU A 151 11.59 3.79 26.46
N ALA A 152 12.05 2.68 27.03
CA ALA A 152 12.47 1.51 26.28
C ALA A 152 11.30 0.88 25.50
N ALA A 153 10.12 0.78 26.12
CA ALA A 153 8.91 0.29 25.46
C ALA A 153 8.48 1.22 24.31
N ALA A 154 8.46 2.54 24.53
CA ALA A 154 8.14 3.53 23.51
C ALA A 154 9.14 3.53 22.34
N ALA A 155 10.43 3.34 22.62
CA ALA A 155 11.46 3.18 21.59
C ALA A 155 11.24 1.90 20.77
N SER A 156 10.93 0.77 21.43
CA SER A 156 10.64 -0.50 20.77
C SER A 156 9.38 -0.46 19.90
N GLN A 157 8.35 0.28 20.33
CA GLN A 157 7.14 0.45 19.52
C GLN A 157 7.40 1.32 18.30
N ARG A 158 8.17 2.41 18.44
CA ARG A 158 8.56 3.26 17.33
C ARG A 158 9.40 2.50 16.31
N SER A 159 10.39 1.73 16.75
CA SER A 159 11.21 0.93 15.83
C SER A 159 10.40 -0.15 15.11
N ALA A 160 9.44 -0.79 15.80
CA ALA A 160 8.53 -1.75 15.18
C ALA A 160 7.61 -1.10 14.13
N ALA A 161 7.12 0.12 14.38
CA ALA A 161 6.34 0.88 13.41
C ALA A 161 7.18 1.24 12.17
N GLN A 162 8.38 1.80 12.39
CA GLN A 162 9.32 2.14 11.32
C GLN A 162 9.69 0.92 10.45
N ALA A 163 9.89 -0.25 11.08
CA ALA A 163 10.18 -1.49 10.36
C ALA A 163 8.98 -1.94 9.48
N ARG A 164 7.74 -1.80 9.97
CA ARG A 164 6.53 -2.11 9.18
C ARG A 164 6.39 -1.18 7.99
N ASP A 165 6.60 0.12 8.20
CA ASP A 165 6.53 1.12 7.14
C ASP A 165 7.61 0.89 6.08
N ALA A 166 8.83 0.56 6.49
CA ALA A 166 9.92 0.21 5.58
C ALA A 166 9.60 -1.04 4.74
N VAL A 167 9.04 -2.08 5.35
CA VAL A 167 8.61 -3.29 4.62
C VAL A 167 7.48 -2.96 3.64
N ALA A 168 6.49 -2.17 4.04
CA ALA A 168 5.39 -1.77 3.17
C ALA A 168 5.90 -0.95 1.97
N ALA A 169 6.81 0.01 2.20
CA ALA A 169 7.43 0.80 1.16
C ALA A 169 8.22 -0.07 0.17
N ALA A 170 9.02 -1.03 0.67
CA ALA A 170 9.77 -1.95 -0.18
C ALA A 170 8.86 -2.86 -1.03
N GLN A 171 7.73 -3.31 -0.49
CA GLN A 171 6.76 -4.09 -1.24
C GLN A 171 6.08 -3.24 -2.32
N ALA A 172 5.74 -1.99 -2.02
CA ALA A 172 5.15 -1.06 -2.98
C ALA A 172 6.12 -0.75 -4.15
N GLN A 173 7.40 -0.53 -3.84
CA GLN A 173 8.45 -0.32 -4.86
C GLN A 173 8.57 -1.54 -5.79
N ARG A 174 8.69 -2.74 -5.23
CA ARG A 174 8.74 -3.98 -6.04
C ARG A 174 7.50 -4.17 -6.89
N ALA A 175 6.32 -3.81 -6.38
CA ALA A 175 5.08 -3.88 -7.15
C ALA A 175 5.10 -2.90 -8.33
N ALA A 176 5.56 -1.66 -8.12
CA ALA A 176 5.69 -0.66 -9.17
C ALA A 176 6.71 -1.07 -10.24
N GLU A 177 7.87 -1.61 -9.83
CA GLU A 177 8.89 -2.13 -10.76
C GLU A 177 8.37 -3.26 -11.63
N ARG A 178 7.62 -4.22 -11.03
CA ARG A 178 6.97 -5.29 -11.78
C ARG A 178 5.95 -4.76 -12.78
N ALA A 179 5.08 -3.83 -12.35
CA ALA A 179 4.08 -3.23 -13.23
C ALA A 179 4.72 -2.49 -14.42
N ALA A 180 5.83 -1.77 -14.18
CA ALA A 180 6.60 -1.11 -15.22
C ALA A 180 7.26 -2.11 -16.18
N ALA A 181 7.83 -3.19 -15.67
CA ALA A 181 8.43 -4.25 -16.48
C ALA A 181 7.39 -4.95 -17.37
N GLU A 182 6.20 -5.24 -16.83
CA GLU A 182 5.09 -5.82 -17.60
C GLU A 182 4.60 -4.89 -18.72
N LEU A 183 4.46 -3.58 -18.43
CA LEU A 183 4.11 -2.59 -19.44
C LEU A 183 5.18 -2.53 -20.54
N ALA A 184 6.46 -2.47 -20.16
CA ALA A 184 7.57 -2.45 -21.10
C ALA A 184 7.61 -3.71 -21.98
N ALA A 185 7.36 -4.89 -21.40
CA ALA A 185 7.26 -6.14 -22.13
C ALA A 185 6.09 -6.14 -23.13
N ALA A 186 4.92 -5.66 -22.69
CA ALA A 186 3.75 -5.51 -23.57
C ALA A 186 4.00 -4.54 -24.72
N GLN A 187 4.74 -3.45 -24.47
CA GLN A 187 5.12 -2.48 -25.51
C GLN A 187 6.15 -3.04 -26.50
N ALA A 188 7.09 -3.86 -26.01
CA ALA A 188 8.12 -4.48 -26.83
C ALA A 188 7.58 -5.59 -27.75
N ASP A 189 6.66 -6.42 -27.23
CA ASP A 189 5.98 -7.44 -28.04
C ASP A 189 4.46 -7.49 -27.74
N PRO A 190 3.67 -6.62 -28.38
CA PRO A 190 2.21 -6.61 -28.21
C PRO A 190 1.53 -7.92 -28.66
N ARG A 191 2.17 -8.69 -29.56
CA ARG A 191 1.59 -9.97 -30.02
C ARG A 191 1.60 -11.01 -28.90
N SER A 192 2.60 -11.00 -28.04
CA SER A 192 2.65 -11.87 -26.85
C SER A 192 1.43 -11.69 -25.95
N VAL A 193 0.88 -10.47 -25.91
CA VAL A 193 -0.33 -10.12 -25.15
C VAL A 193 -1.58 -10.58 -25.89
N ALA A 194 -1.65 -10.36 -27.20
CA ALA A 194 -2.85 -10.65 -27.98
C ALA A 194 -3.11 -12.16 -28.14
N ARG A 195 -2.08 -13.00 -28.21
CA ARG A 195 -2.22 -14.46 -28.39
C ARG A 195 -3.08 -15.14 -27.31
N PRO A 196 -2.76 -15.04 -26.00
CA PRO A 196 -3.58 -15.66 -24.96
C PRO A 196 -4.99 -15.06 -24.91
N LEU A 197 -5.13 -13.73 -25.07
CA LEU A 197 -6.44 -13.08 -25.04
C LEU A 197 -7.34 -13.49 -26.22
N ALA A 198 -6.76 -13.76 -27.39
CA ALA A 198 -7.49 -14.34 -28.51
C ALA A 198 -7.90 -15.79 -28.21
N ALA A 199 -6.98 -16.60 -27.65
CA ALA A 199 -7.26 -17.99 -27.30
C ALA A 199 -8.42 -18.13 -26.28
N GLU A 200 -8.51 -17.23 -25.29
CA GLU A 200 -9.62 -17.17 -24.33
C GLU A 200 -10.99 -16.93 -24.98
N ARG A 201 -11.02 -16.29 -26.14
CA ARG A 201 -12.24 -16.07 -26.95
C ARG A 201 -12.58 -17.26 -27.86
N GLY A 202 -11.84 -18.37 -27.73
CA GLY A 202 -11.95 -19.51 -28.63
C GLY A 202 -11.32 -19.28 -30.01
N TRP A 203 -10.52 -18.21 -30.16
CA TRP A 203 -9.85 -17.90 -31.42
C TRP A 203 -8.49 -18.58 -31.47
N GLY A 204 -8.44 -19.72 -32.15
CA GLY A 204 -7.22 -20.48 -32.40
C GLY A 204 -6.26 -19.80 -33.39
N ALA A 205 -5.21 -20.53 -33.77
CA ALA A 205 -4.10 -20.02 -34.58
C ALA A 205 -4.54 -19.38 -35.92
N GLU A 206 -5.57 -19.93 -36.56
CA GLU A 206 -6.11 -19.40 -37.82
C GLU A 206 -6.69 -17.99 -37.65
N GLN A 207 -7.51 -17.79 -36.63
CA GLN A 207 -8.08 -16.49 -36.30
C GLN A 207 -6.97 -15.52 -35.89
N PHE A 208 -5.99 -15.98 -35.11
CA PHE A 208 -4.85 -15.14 -34.76
C PHE A 208 -4.02 -14.73 -35.99
N SER A 209 -3.86 -15.58 -37.00
CA SER A 209 -3.17 -15.21 -38.24
C SER A 209 -3.90 -14.10 -39.01
N CYS A 210 -5.24 -14.14 -39.03
CA CYS A 210 -6.04 -13.05 -39.61
C CYS A 210 -5.93 -11.76 -38.79
N LEU A 211 -5.94 -11.86 -37.45
CA LEU A 211 -5.73 -10.72 -36.55
C LEU A 211 -4.36 -10.08 -36.80
N ASP A 212 -3.32 -10.90 -36.91
CA ASP A 212 -1.95 -10.44 -37.14
C ASP A 212 -1.82 -9.66 -38.44
N ARG A 213 -2.42 -10.16 -39.54
CA ARG A 213 -2.47 -9.43 -40.82
C ARG A 213 -3.25 -8.13 -40.70
N LEU A 214 -4.40 -8.17 -40.04
CA LEU A 214 -5.26 -7.00 -39.84
C LEU A 214 -4.51 -5.90 -39.10
N TRP A 215 -4.04 -6.14 -37.88
CA TRP A 215 -3.36 -5.11 -37.08
C TRP A 215 -1.97 -4.76 -37.60
N THR A 216 -1.30 -5.64 -38.36
CA THR A 216 -0.10 -5.26 -39.11
C THR A 216 -0.42 -4.21 -40.17
N LYS A 217 -1.55 -4.35 -40.89
CA LYS A 217 -2.00 -3.35 -41.87
C LYS A 217 -2.45 -2.05 -41.20
N GLU A 218 -3.14 -2.13 -40.07
CA GLU A 218 -3.65 -0.94 -39.35
C GLU A 218 -2.53 -0.09 -38.74
N SER A 219 -1.59 -0.70 -38.02
CA SER A 219 -0.60 0.04 -37.20
C SER A 219 0.81 -0.53 -37.25
N GLY A 220 1.02 -1.66 -37.91
CA GLY A 220 2.24 -2.45 -37.76
C GLY A 220 2.43 -2.96 -36.33
N TRP A 221 1.33 -3.14 -35.57
CA TRP A 221 1.33 -3.44 -34.14
C TRP A 221 1.96 -2.37 -33.23
N LYS A 222 2.10 -1.13 -33.70
CA LYS A 222 2.61 -0.03 -32.87
C LYS A 222 1.51 0.50 -31.94
N TRP A 223 1.74 0.44 -30.64
CA TRP A 223 0.82 0.99 -29.63
C TRP A 223 0.71 2.52 -29.69
N SER A 224 1.75 3.19 -30.19
CA SER A 224 1.81 4.63 -30.39
C SER A 224 1.46 5.07 -31.81
N ALA A 225 0.84 4.19 -32.62
CA ALA A 225 0.42 4.56 -33.96
C ALA A 225 -0.67 5.63 -33.91
N ASP A 226 -0.29 6.87 -34.18
CA ASP A 226 -1.19 8.00 -34.32
C ASP A 226 -1.36 8.35 -35.80
N ASN A 227 -2.61 8.54 -36.22
CA ASN A 227 -2.91 9.04 -37.55
C ASN A 227 -3.49 10.45 -37.45
N PRO A 228 -2.68 11.52 -37.61
CA PRO A 228 -3.07 12.90 -37.33
C PRO A 228 -4.13 13.46 -38.29
N THR A 229 -4.35 12.80 -39.43
CA THR A 229 -5.43 13.17 -40.37
C THR A 229 -6.79 12.60 -39.96
N SER A 230 -6.79 11.65 -39.04
CA SER A 230 -7.96 11.08 -38.39
C SER A 230 -7.81 11.20 -36.87
N SER A 231 -8.73 10.67 -36.08
CA SER A 231 -8.49 10.47 -34.63
C SER A 231 -8.21 9.00 -34.30
N ALA A 232 -7.73 8.25 -35.29
CA ALA A 232 -7.41 6.84 -35.16
C ALA A 232 -6.10 6.66 -34.38
N TYR A 233 -6.14 5.81 -33.36
CA TYR A 233 -5.00 5.62 -32.46
C TYR A 233 -4.76 4.16 -32.11
N GLY A 234 -3.48 3.82 -31.91
CA GLY A 234 -3.01 2.59 -31.29
C GLY A 234 -3.05 1.37 -32.20
N ILE A 235 -2.82 0.20 -31.61
CA ILE A 235 -2.77 -1.09 -32.31
C ILE A 235 -4.01 -1.32 -33.20
N PRO A 236 -5.25 -1.16 -32.69
CA PRO A 236 -6.45 -1.42 -33.47
C PRO A 236 -6.89 -0.23 -34.34
N GLN A 237 -6.16 0.90 -34.33
CA GLN A 237 -6.56 2.16 -34.97
C GLN A 237 -7.99 2.57 -34.61
N ALA A 238 -8.27 2.63 -33.30
CA ALA A 238 -9.60 2.97 -32.77
C ALA A 238 -9.98 4.42 -33.12
N LEU A 239 -11.21 4.64 -33.63
CA LEU A 239 -11.67 5.97 -34.07
C LEU A 239 -12.93 6.43 -33.29
N PRO A 240 -12.84 7.46 -32.43
CA PRO A 240 -11.60 8.04 -31.89
C PRO A 240 -10.90 7.11 -30.90
N GLY A 241 -9.59 7.30 -30.71
CA GLY A 241 -8.76 6.52 -29.77
C GLY A 241 -9.33 6.43 -28.35
N ALA A 242 -9.93 7.52 -27.87
CA ALA A 242 -10.54 7.64 -26.55
C ALA A 242 -11.61 6.57 -26.22
N LYS A 243 -12.16 5.87 -27.21
CA LYS A 243 -13.06 4.72 -26.97
C LYS A 243 -12.39 3.60 -26.17
N MET A 244 -11.07 3.47 -26.27
CA MET A 244 -10.30 2.46 -25.53
C MET A 244 -10.28 2.71 -24.02
N ALA A 245 -10.60 3.92 -23.55
CA ALA A 245 -10.72 4.24 -22.13
C ALA A 245 -11.75 3.37 -21.40
N SER A 246 -12.74 2.82 -22.13
CA SER A 246 -13.72 1.88 -21.58
C SER A 246 -13.11 0.56 -21.07
N HIS A 247 -11.86 0.26 -21.39
CA HIS A 247 -11.14 -0.96 -20.98
C HIS A 247 -10.02 -0.68 -19.99
N GLY A 248 -9.80 0.57 -19.60
CA GLY A 248 -8.82 0.96 -18.61
C GLY A 248 -8.25 2.36 -18.83
N GLU A 249 -7.79 2.96 -17.72
CA GLU A 249 -6.96 4.16 -17.75
C GLU A 249 -5.63 3.89 -18.49
N GLY A 250 -4.96 4.94 -18.96
CA GLY A 250 -3.68 4.80 -19.66
C GLY A 250 -3.76 4.08 -21.00
N TRP A 251 -4.96 3.97 -21.60
CA TRP A 251 -5.20 3.32 -22.90
C TRP A 251 -4.28 3.79 -24.02
N GLU A 252 -3.79 5.03 -23.94
CA GLU A 252 -2.90 5.63 -24.92
C GLU A 252 -1.52 4.94 -24.92
N SER A 253 -1.00 4.54 -23.76
CA SER A 253 0.35 3.98 -23.64
C SER A 253 0.39 2.49 -23.27
N ASP A 254 -0.75 1.88 -22.96
CA ASP A 254 -0.84 0.48 -22.56
C ASP A 254 -1.39 -0.43 -23.68
N PRO A 255 -0.53 -1.22 -24.37
CA PRO A 255 -0.96 -2.17 -25.38
C PRO A 255 -1.99 -3.18 -24.87
N ARG A 256 -1.98 -3.52 -23.58
CA ARG A 256 -2.91 -4.49 -23.00
C ARG A 256 -4.34 -3.96 -23.07
N VAL A 257 -4.53 -2.68 -22.76
CA VAL A 257 -5.83 -1.99 -22.87
C VAL A 257 -6.27 -1.90 -24.33
N GLN A 258 -5.36 -1.49 -25.22
CA GLN A 258 -5.65 -1.36 -26.64
C GLN A 258 -6.05 -2.70 -27.29
N ILE A 259 -5.34 -3.77 -26.96
CA ILE A 259 -5.61 -5.13 -27.45
C ILE A 259 -6.93 -5.64 -26.91
N ALA A 260 -7.21 -5.49 -25.61
CA ALA A 260 -8.47 -5.92 -25.02
C ALA A 260 -9.67 -5.26 -25.72
N TRP A 261 -9.62 -3.93 -25.87
CA TRP A 261 -10.66 -3.18 -26.59
C TRP A 261 -10.77 -3.61 -28.06
N GLY A 262 -9.64 -3.77 -28.75
CA GLY A 262 -9.62 -4.16 -30.15
C GLY A 262 -10.19 -5.56 -30.40
N LEU A 263 -9.92 -6.52 -29.51
CA LEU A 263 -10.49 -7.86 -29.59
C LEU A 263 -12.00 -7.83 -29.35
N ASP A 264 -12.48 -7.06 -28.37
CA ASP A 264 -13.91 -6.93 -28.10
C ASP A 264 -14.65 -6.22 -29.23
N TYR A 265 -14.05 -5.19 -29.82
CA TYR A 265 -14.58 -4.54 -31.02
C TYR A 265 -14.69 -5.51 -32.21
N ILE A 266 -13.68 -6.36 -32.42
CA ILE A 266 -13.71 -7.39 -33.46
C ILE A 266 -14.82 -8.40 -33.19
N ALA A 267 -14.99 -8.83 -31.93
CA ALA A 267 -16.05 -9.74 -31.54
C ALA A 267 -17.44 -9.14 -31.75
N SER A 268 -17.66 -7.87 -31.38
CA SER A 268 -18.98 -7.25 -31.51
C SER A 268 -19.34 -6.94 -32.95
N SER A 269 -18.37 -6.48 -33.75
CA SER A 269 -18.63 -5.91 -35.08
C SER A 269 -18.52 -6.94 -36.20
N TYR A 270 -17.59 -7.88 -36.05
CA TYR A 270 -17.30 -8.90 -37.08
C TYR A 270 -17.46 -10.32 -36.56
N GLY A 271 -17.53 -10.51 -35.24
CA GLY A 271 -17.61 -11.79 -34.55
C GLY A 271 -16.34 -12.63 -34.55
N ALA A 272 -15.43 -12.50 -35.52
CA ALA A 272 -14.12 -13.15 -35.49
C ALA A 272 -13.08 -12.41 -36.36
N PRO A 273 -11.78 -12.52 -36.03
CA PRO A 273 -10.70 -11.85 -36.77
C PRO A 273 -10.65 -12.13 -38.27
N CYS A 274 -10.89 -13.37 -38.71
CA CYS A 274 -10.89 -13.67 -40.15
C CYS A 274 -12.04 -13.01 -40.91
N ARG A 275 -13.20 -12.80 -40.26
CA ARG A 275 -14.29 -12.02 -40.85
C ARG A 275 -13.92 -10.53 -40.95
N ALA A 276 -13.29 -9.99 -39.91
CA ALA A 276 -12.78 -8.63 -39.92
C ALA A 276 -11.71 -8.41 -41.01
N TRP A 277 -10.77 -9.35 -41.15
CA TRP A 277 -9.74 -9.30 -42.19
C TRP A 277 -10.32 -9.40 -43.61
N ALA A 278 -11.28 -10.31 -43.83
CA ALA A 278 -11.98 -10.41 -45.11
C ALA A 278 -12.70 -9.09 -45.46
N HIS A 279 -13.37 -8.47 -44.48
CA HIS A 279 -13.99 -7.16 -44.65
C HIS A 279 -12.95 -6.08 -45.00
N SER A 280 -11.82 -6.00 -44.27
CA SER A 280 -10.73 -5.04 -44.53
C SER A 280 -10.14 -5.17 -45.93
N GLN A 281 -10.05 -6.39 -46.48
CA GLN A 281 -9.64 -6.61 -47.87
C GLN A 281 -10.71 -6.17 -48.87
N ALA A 282 -11.99 -6.41 -48.56
CA ALA A 282 -13.11 -6.09 -49.45
C ALA A 282 -13.47 -4.60 -49.52
N VAL A 283 -13.03 -3.77 -48.56
CA VAL A 283 -13.27 -2.31 -48.58
C VAL A 283 -12.07 -1.50 -49.08
N ASN A 284 -10.85 -2.07 -49.03
CA ASN A 284 -9.64 -1.43 -49.56
C ASN A 284 -9.24 -2.01 -50.93
N TRP A 285 -10.17 -2.04 -51.88
CA TRP A 285 -9.78 -2.36 -53.27
C TRP A 285 -8.86 -1.25 -53.79
N TYR A 286 -7.57 -1.54 -53.79
CA TYR A 286 -6.54 -0.84 -54.56
C TYR A 286 -6.67 -1.20 -56.05
#